data_AF-A0A3C0QIN7-F1
#
_entry.id   AF-A0A3C0QIN7-F1
#
_cell.length_a   1.000
_cell.length_b   1.000
_cell.length_c   1.000
_cell.angle_alpha   90.00
_cell.angle_beta   90.00
_cell.angle_gamma   90.00
#
_symmetry.space_group_name_H-M   'P 1'
#
loop_
_entity.id
_entity.type
_entity.pdbx_description
1 polymer ?
#
loop_
_entity_poly.entity_id
_entity_poly.type
_entity_poly.pdbx_seq_one_letter_code
_entity_poly.pdbx_strand_id
1 'polypeptide(L)'
;WKLFIDPTVLLTILSLLNIVYIIFAAIQFAYLFGGDTFVLPSSFSYAEYARRGFFELIVVTVINFAILFFSITFVRKEGRKANTVIRAFLSALAFFTFILLISAFYRMVLYEMAYGFTYLRIFVQAFMILLFLLFIINLVYIWYSKMPIISAYILCSLILFVILNFANVDVIIAKNNINRYYSTGEIDVYYLEKLSYSAMPITAELLDCQDEDIAAQIRDYFEREKEVLAEQNSWQNINLSKIKAQRIISKYID
;
A
#
# COMPACT_ATOMS: atom_id res chain seq x y z
N TRP A 1 -32.69 -14.20 -10.19
CA TRP A 1 -32.97 -13.33 -9.02
C TRP A 1 -32.31 -11.99 -9.24
N LYS A 2 -33.06 -10.94 -9.62
CA LYS A 2 -32.52 -9.57 -9.60
C LYS A 2 -32.73 -9.04 -8.18
N LEU A 3 -31.68 -9.07 -7.36
CA LEU A 3 -31.68 -8.37 -6.07
C LEU A 3 -31.85 -6.88 -6.38
N PHE A 4 -32.99 -6.30 -6.04
CA PHE A 4 -33.17 -4.85 -6.11
C PHE A 4 -33.21 -4.34 -4.69
N ILE A 5 -32.29 -3.43 -4.35
CA ILE A 5 -32.28 -2.79 -3.03
C ILE A 5 -33.29 -1.63 -3.07
N ASP A 6 -34.16 -1.56 -2.07
CA ASP A 6 -35.11 -0.46 -1.94
C ASP A 6 -34.38 0.87 -1.69
N PRO A 7 -34.64 1.91 -2.50
CA PRO A 7 -33.95 3.20 -2.39
C PRO A 7 -34.04 3.84 -1.01
N THR A 8 -35.15 3.67 -0.30
CA THR A 8 -35.36 4.19 1.06
C THR A 8 -34.44 3.52 2.07
N VAL A 9 -34.26 2.20 1.98
CA VAL A 9 -33.36 1.43 2.86
C VAL A 9 -31.92 1.87 2.62
N LEU A 10 -31.53 1.97 1.35
CA LEU A 10 -30.19 2.44 0.99
C LEU A 10 -29.93 3.86 1.50
N LEU A 11 -30.88 4.78 1.32
CA LEU A 11 -30.73 6.16 1.78
C LEU A 11 -30.55 6.24 3.30
N THR A 12 -31.28 5.41 4.05
CA THR A 12 -31.17 5.34 5.51
C THR A 12 -29.77 4.87 5.93
N ILE A 13 -29.27 3.80 5.32
CA ILE A 13 -27.93 3.26 5.59
C ILE A 13 -26.86 4.29 5.23
N LEU A 14 -26.94 4.89 4.04
CA LEU A 14 -25.98 5.91 3.60
C LEU A 14 -25.98 7.14 4.50
N SER A 15 -27.15 7.57 4.98
CA SER A 15 -27.26 8.70 5.88
C SER A 15 -26.55 8.43 7.21
N LEU A 16 -26.81 7.27 7.82
CA LEU A 16 -26.15 6.87 9.07
C LEU A 16 -24.62 6.82 8.90
N LEU A 17 -24.14 6.18 7.82
CA LEU A 17 -22.71 6.09 7.54
C LEU A 17 -22.07 7.46 7.32
N ASN A 18 -22.71 8.33 6.54
CA ASN A 18 -22.19 9.68 6.31
C ASN A 18 -22.12 10.49 7.62
N ILE A 19 -23.09 10.36 8.53
CA ILE A 19 -23.04 11.02 9.85
C ILE A 19 -21.83 10.51 10.65
N VAL A 20 -21.63 9.20 10.72
CA VAL A 20 -20.47 8.60 11.40
C VAL A 20 -19.16 9.10 10.77
N TYR A 21 -19.09 9.19 9.45
CA TYR A 21 -17.90 9.67 8.75
C TYR A 21 -17.66 11.16 8.89
N ILE A 22 -18.69 11.99 9.02
CA ILE A 22 -18.54 13.41 9.35
C ILE A 22 -17.86 13.54 10.72
N ILE A 23 -18.34 12.79 11.72
CA ILE A 23 -17.75 12.79 13.07
C ILE A 23 -16.30 12.30 13.00
N PHE A 24 -16.05 11.20 12.29
CA PHE A 24 -14.70 10.65 12.13
C PHE A 24 -13.77 11.65 11.43
N ALA A 25 -14.21 12.27 10.33
CA ALA A 25 -13.45 13.27 9.61
C ALA A 25 -13.14 14.48 10.51
N ALA A 26 -14.11 14.95 11.30
CA ALA A 26 -13.90 16.04 12.25
C ALA A 26 -12.81 15.70 13.28
N ILE A 27 -12.78 14.46 13.79
CA ILE A 27 -11.72 13.98 14.69
C ILE A 27 -10.37 13.95 13.95
N GLN A 28 -10.31 13.42 12.73
CA GLN A 28 -9.06 13.37 11.95
C GLN A 28 -8.52 14.78 11.66
N PHE A 29 -9.39 15.73 11.30
CA PHE A 29 -9.03 17.13 11.12
C PHE A 29 -8.53 17.75 12.44
N ALA A 30 -9.19 17.48 13.56
CA ALA A 30 -8.74 17.95 14.86
C ALA A 30 -7.35 17.40 15.24
N TYR A 31 -7.06 16.12 14.93
CA TYR A 31 -5.74 15.53 15.13
C TYR A 31 -4.67 16.16 14.21
N LEU A 32 -5.02 16.46 12.96
CA LEU A 32 -4.08 17.02 11.98
C LEU A 32 -3.75 18.50 12.27
N PHE A 33 -4.73 19.28 12.72
CA PHE A 33 -4.60 20.72 12.95
C PHE A 33 -4.38 21.10 14.43
N GLY A 34 -4.67 20.20 15.37
CA GLY A 34 -4.50 20.41 16.82
C GLY A 34 -3.06 20.25 17.30
N GLY A 35 -2.07 20.73 16.54
CA GLY A 35 -0.63 20.52 16.73
C GLY A 35 -0.12 20.49 18.18
N ASP A 36 0.91 19.67 18.42
CA ASP A 36 1.71 19.46 19.65
C ASP A 36 0.98 19.25 20.99
N THR A 37 -0.34 19.40 21.06
CA THR A 37 -1.12 19.28 22.29
C THR A 37 -1.69 17.89 22.52
N PHE A 38 -1.65 17.02 21.50
CA PHE A 38 -1.96 15.60 21.63
C PHE A 38 -0.68 14.77 21.58
N VAL A 39 0.23 15.06 22.50
CA VAL A 39 1.39 14.21 22.78
C VAL A 39 0.84 12.85 23.19
N LEU A 40 1.10 11.82 22.38
CA LEU A 40 0.79 10.44 22.76
C LEU A 40 1.39 10.16 24.15
N PRO A 41 0.66 9.50 25.06
CA PRO A 41 1.24 9.07 26.32
C PRO A 41 2.52 8.28 26.05
N SER A 42 3.61 8.68 26.71
CA SER A 42 4.99 8.20 26.53
C SER A 42 5.21 6.71 26.87
N SER A 43 4.14 5.93 26.99
CA SER A 43 4.13 4.52 27.38
C SER A 43 3.59 3.56 26.30
N PHE A 44 3.10 4.06 25.16
CA PHE A 44 2.77 3.23 24.00
C PHE A 44 3.76 3.48 22.86
N SER A 45 4.39 2.41 22.37
CA SER A 45 5.15 2.49 21.12
C SER A 45 4.20 2.96 20.01
N TYR A 46 4.48 4.14 19.44
CA TYR A 46 3.70 4.82 18.39
C TYR A 46 3.28 3.85 17.25
N ALA A 47 4.13 2.86 17.01
CA ALA A 47 3.95 1.73 16.13
C ALA A 47 2.69 0.88 16.34
N GLU A 48 2.37 0.55 17.60
CA GLU A 48 1.33 -0.43 17.91
C GLU A 48 -0.05 0.22 17.80
N TYR A 49 -0.14 1.50 18.18
CA TYR A 49 -1.30 2.34 17.90
C TYR A 49 -1.50 2.57 16.40
N ALA A 50 -0.43 2.86 15.65
CA ALA A 50 -0.48 2.99 14.20
C ALA A 50 -0.96 1.71 13.51
N ARG A 51 -0.53 0.53 14.01
CA ARG A 51 -0.88 -0.77 13.43
C ARG A 51 -2.37 -1.10 13.55
N ARG A 52 -2.99 -0.93 14.72
CA ARG A 52 -4.43 -1.25 14.88
C ARG A 52 -5.33 -0.31 14.08
N GLY A 53 -5.12 1.00 14.19
CA GLY A 53 -5.97 1.96 13.48
C GLY A 53 -5.86 1.87 11.96
N PHE A 54 -4.72 1.45 11.43
CA PHE A 54 -4.55 1.21 10.00
C PHE A 54 -5.44 0.08 9.46
N PHE A 55 -5.41 -1.09 10.10
CA PHE A 55 -6.21 -2.24 9.66
C PHE A 55 -7.70 -1.95 9.72
N GLU A 56 -8.15 -1.26 10.78
CA GLU A 56 -9.53 -0.80 10.91
C GLU A 56 -9.93 0.10 9.72
N LEU A 57 -9.08 1.06 9.34
CA LEU A 57 -9.35 1.95 8.21
C LEU A 57 -9.42 1.21 6.87
N ILE A 58 -8.57 0.21 6.65
CA ILE A 58 -8.61 -0.63 5.45
C ILE A 58 -9.92 -1.41 5.40
N VAL A 59 -10.31 -2.07 6.50
CA VAL A 59 -11.54 -2.86 6.56
C VAL A 59 -12.76 -1.97 6.26
N VAL A 60 -12.83 -0.79 6.86
CA VAL A 60 -13.91 0.17 6.60
C VAL A 60 -13.90 0.64 5.14
N THR A 61 -12.73 0.89 4.56
CA THR A 61 -12.61 1.29 3.15
C THR A 61 -13.12 0.20 2.20
N VAL A 62 -12.81 -1.07 2.46
CA VAL A 62 -13.28 -2.21 1.66
C VAL A 62 -14.80 -2.38 1.80
N ILE A 63 -15.34 -2.21 3.00
CA ILE A 63 -16.79 -2.23 3.24
C ILE A 63 -17.47 -1.10 2.44
N ASN A 64 -16.93 0.12 2.49
CA ASN A 64 -17.46 1.26 1.73
C ASN A 64 -17.41 1.01 0.23
N PHE A 65 -16.32 0.42 -0.26
CA PHE A 65 -16.19 0.06 -1.66
C PHE A 65 -17.27 -0.94 -2.07
N ALA A 66 -17.50 -1.98 -1.26
CA ALA A 66 -18.55 -2.96 -1.50
C ALA A 66 -19.93 -2.30 -1.51
N ILE A 67 -20.28 -1.51 -0.49
CA ILE A 67 -21.55 -0.78 -0.41
C ILE A 67 -21.75 0.07 -1.67
N LEU A 68 -20.74 0.83 -2.06
CA LEU A 68 -20.79 1.71 -3.22
C LEU A 68 -20.97 0.90 -4.52
N PHE A 69 -20.18 -0.15 -4.73
CA PHE A 69 -20.29 -1.04 -5.88
C PHE A 69 -21.66 -1.71 -6.01
N PHE A 70 -22.19 -2.26 -4.90
CA PHE A 70 -23.52 -2.87 -4.87
C PHE A 70 -24.61 -1.83 -5.11
N SER A 71 -24.48 -0.63 -4.52
CA SER A 71 -25.44 0.46 -4.72
C SER A 71 -25.51 0.89 -6.18
N ILE A 72 -24.37 1.02 -6.85
CA ILE A 72 -24.31 1.38 -8.27
C ILE A 72 -24.93 0.29 -9.17
N THR A 73 -24.75 -0.97 -8.81
CA THR A 73 -25.12 -2.11 -9.67
C THR A 73 -26.58 -2.54 -9.50
N PHE A 74 -27.12 -2.48 -8.27
CA PHE A 74 -28.39 -3.12 -7.91
C PHE A 74 -29.52 -2.15 -7.52
N VAL A 75 -29.27 -0.84 -7.47
CA VAL A 75 -30.32 0.14 -7.14
C VAL A 75 -31.31 0.32 -8.29
N ARG A 76 -32.61 0.28 -7.97
CA ARG A 76 -33.67 0.65 -8.90
C ARG A 76 -33.60 2.14 -9.21
N LYS A 77 -33.62 2.47 -10.50
CA LYS A 77 -33.72 3.85 -10.97
C LYS A 77 -35.15 4.35 -10.74
N GLU A 78 -35.37 5.08 -9.65
CA GLU A 78 -36.64 5.77 -9.37
C GLU A 78 -36.63 7.19 -9.95
N GLY A 79 -37.59 8.05 -9.57
CA GLY A 79 -37.74 9.40 -10.11
C GLY A 79 -36.45 10.25 -10.05
N ARG A 80 -36.36 11.26 -10.94
CA ARG A 80 -35.15 12.10 -11.11
C ARG A 80 -34.61 12.70 -9.80
N LYS A 81 -35.48 13.15 -8.90
CA LYS A 81 -35.10 13.73 -7.61
C LYS A 81 -34.46 12.70 -6.67
N ALA A 82 -35.10 11.54 -6.48
CA ALA A 82 -34.58 10.47 -5.61
C ALA A 82 -33.21 9.96 -6.09
N ASN A 83 -33.03 9.77 -7.40
CA ASN A 83 -31.73 9.38 -7.95
C ASN A 83 -30.64 10.44 -7.71
N THR A 84 -30.98 11.73 -7.78
CA THR A 84 -29.99 12.80 -7.53
C THR A 84 -29.54 12.81 -6.08
N VAL A 85 -30.47 12.62 -5.13
CA VAL A 85 -30.14 12.52 -3.70
C VAL A 85 -29.24 11.31 -3.44
N ILE A 86 -29.58 10.12 -3.95
CA ILE A 86 -28.75 8.92 -3.76
C ILE A 86 -27.34 9.12 -4.32
N ARG A 87 -27.22 9.73 -5.51
CA ARG A 87 -25.91 10.07 -6.10
C ARG A 87 -25.10 11.02 -5.23
N ALA A 88 -25.74 12.00 -4.61
CA ALA A 88 -25.08 12.92 -3.68
C ALA A 88 -24.56 12.18 -2.44
N PHE A 89 -25.39 11.32 -1.81
CA PHE A 89 -24.99 10.53 -0.64
C PHE A 89 -23.89 9.51 -0.95
N LEU A 90 -23.90 8.90 -2.13
CA LEU A 90 -22.82 8.02 -2.60
C LEU A 90 -21.53 8.79 -2.88
N SER A 91 -21.64 10.01 -3.45
CA SER A 91 -20.48 10.88 -3.67
C SER A 91 -19.87 11.34 -2.34
N ALA A 92 -20.71 11.66 -1.35
CA ALA A 92 -20.26 11.99 0.01
C ALA A 92 -19.55 10.80 0.68
N LEU A 93 -20.11 9.59 0.56
CA LEU A 93 -19.48 8.35 1.05
C LEU A 93 -18.09 8.15 0.41
N ALA A 94 -17.99 8.32 -0.91
CA ALA A 94 -16.72 8.22 -1.63
C ALA A 94 -15.71 9.27 -1.14
N PHE A 95 -16.17 10.52 -0.97
CA PHE A 95 -15.35 11.62 -0.47
C PHE A 95 -14.77 11.32 0.92
N PHE A 96 -15.60 10.89 1.87
CA PHE A 96 -15.11 10.50 3.19
C PHE A 96 -14.15 9.32 3.12
N THR A 97 -14.40 8.37 2.22
CA THR A 97 -13.49 7.22 2.05
C THR A 97 -12.13 7.64 1.50
N PHE A 98 -12.03 8.69 0.69
CA PHE A 98 -10.73 9.25 0.31
C PHE A 98 -9.96 9.78 1.51
N ILE A 99 -10.64 10.44 2.46
CA ILE A 99 -10.01 10.91 3.71
C ILE A 99 -9.49 9.71 4.53
N LEU A 100 -10.27 8.63 4.62
CA LEU A 100 -9.83 7.39 5.29
C LEU A 100 -8.59 6.80 4.63
N LEU A 101 -8.58 6.71 3.30
CA LEU A 101 -7.46 6.18 2.51
C LEU A 101 -6.19 6.99 2.70
N ILE A 102 -6.29 8.33 2.65
CA ILE A 102 -5.14 9.23 2.85
C ILE A 102 -4.58 9.07 4.28
N SER A 103 -5.47 9.02 5.29
CA SER A 103 -5.06 8.80 6.68
C SER A 103 -4.39 7.43 6.89
N ALA A 104 -4.94 6.37 6.31
CA ALA A 104 -4.36 5.03 6.35
C ALA A 104 -3.00 4.96 5.65
N PHE A 105 -2.87 5.60 4.48
CA PHE A 105 -1.63 5.66 3.73
C PHE A 105 -0.53 6.37 4.54
N TYR A 106 -0.86 7.52 5.14
CA TYR A 106 0.07 8.25 6.00
C TYR A 106 0.57 7.41 7.18
N ARG A 107 -0.34 6.72 7.88
CA ARG A 107 0.01 5.81 8.99
C ARG A 107 0.92 4.68 8.53
N MET A 108 0.70 4.16 7.33
CA MET A 108 1.51 3.08 6.76
C MET A 108 2.93 3.54 6.45
N VAL A 109 3.08 4.72 5.85
CA VAL A 109 4.39 5.33 5.58
C VAL A 109 5.15 5.54 6.89
N LEU A 110 4.48 6.07 7.92
CA LEU A 110 5.11 6.29 9.22
C LEU A 110 5.54 4.97 9.88
N TYR A 111 4.75 3.91 9.71
CA TYR A 111 5.11 2.57 10.16
C TYR A 111 6.33 1.99 9.41
N GLU A 112 6.45 2.25 8.10
CA GLU A 112 7.62 1.86 7.31
C GLU A 112 8.88 2.66 7.68
N MET A 113 8.74 3.94 7.99
CA MET A 113 9.86 4.75 8.45
C MET A 113 10.39 4.28 9.81
N ALA A 114 9.52 3.76 10.67
CA ALA A 114 9.92 3.25 11.99
C ALA A 114 10.43 1.79 11.96
N TYR A 115 9.85 0.90 11.15
CA TYR A 115 10.16 -0.55 11.15
C TYR A 115 10.78 -1.08 9.85
N GLY A 116 11.03 -0.19 8.89
CA GLY A 116 11.52 -0.53 7.57
C GLY A 116 10.49 -0.98 6.56
N PHE A 117 10.98 -1.23 5.35
CA PHE A 117 10.16 -1.58 4.20
C PHE A 117 10.15 -3.10 4.03
N THR A 118 8.97 -3.68 3.75
CA THR A 118 8.81 -5.11 3.47
C THR A 118 7.82 -5.31 2.32
N TYR A 119 7.81 -6.52 1.73
CA TYR A 119 6.86 -6.85 0.65
C TYR A 119 5.40 -6.63 1.04
N LEU A 120 5.01 -7.09 2.24
CA LEU A 120 3.63 -6.94 2.69
C LEU A 120 3.25 -5.46 2.74
N ARG A 121 4.15 -4.61 3.26
CA ARG A 121 3.88 -3.18 3.43
C ARG A 121 3.70 -2.47 2.08
N ILE A 122 4.60 -2.73 1.12
CA ILE A 122 4.52 -2.18 -0.24
C ILE A 122 3.28 -2.67 -0.99
N PHE A 123 2.93 -3.96 -0.87
CA PHE A 123 1.73 -4.48 -1.52
C PHE A 123 0.45 -3.88 -0.95
N VAL A 124 0.40 -3.62 0.36
CA VAL A 124 -0.74 -2.93 0.94
C VAL A 124 -0.81 -1.47 0.46
N GLN A 125 0.32 -0.76 0.30
CA GLN A 125 0.32 0.58 -0.31
C GLN A 125 -0.18 0.55 -1.76
N ALA A 126 0.29 -0.38 -2.57
CA ALA A 126 -0.20 -0.56 -3.93
C ALA A 126 -1.70 -0.84 -3.95
N PHE A 127 -2.19 -1.71 -3.05
CA PHE A 127 -3.62 -1.99 -2.91
C PHE A 127 -4.44 -0.74 -2.49
N MET A 128 -3.91 0.10 -1.60
CA MET A 128 -4.56 1.36 -1.24
C MET A 128 -4.65 2.33 -2.42
N ILE A 129 -3.59 2.41 -3.25
CA ILE A 129 -3.58 3.19 -4.49
C ILE A 129 -4.64 2.64 -5.46
N LEU A 130 -4.75 1.32 -5.58
CA LEU A 130 -5.80 0.69 -6.39
C LEU A 130 -7.18 1.13 -5.91
N LEU A 131 -7.47 0.97 -4.62
CA LEU A 131 -8.76 1.36 -4.03
C LEU A 131 -9.07 2.83 -4.30
N PHE A 132 -8.08 3.71 -4.12
CA PHE A 132 -8.22 5.14 -4.42
C PHE A 132 -8.64 5.38 -5.88
N LEU A 133 -7.97 4.75 -6.84
CA LEU A 133 -8.33 4.85 -8.27
C LEU A 133 -9.72 4.27 -8.56
N LEU A 134 -10.09 3.14 -7.94
CA LEU A 134 -11.41 2.55 -8.10
C LEU A 134 -12.52 3.45 -7.53
N PHE A 135 -12.27 4.15 -6.43
CA PHE A 135 -13.20 5.18 -5.91
C PHE A 135 -13.34 6.37 -6.86
N ILE A 136 -12.27 6.79 -7.55
CA ILE A 136 -12.36 7.82 -8.58
C ILE A 136 -13.24 7.34 -9.74
N ILE A 137 -13.02 6.13 -10.24
CA ILE A 137 -13.84 5.52 -11.32
C ILE A 137 -15.31 5.47 -10.91
N ASN A 138 -15.59 5.07 -9.67
CA ASN A 138 -16.93 5.08 -9.09
C ASN A 138 -17.56 6.47 -9.09
N LEU A 139 -16.82 7.49 -8.64
CA LEU A 139 -17.30 8.87 -8.59
C LEU A 139 -17.62 9.37 -10.01
N VAL A 140 -16.75 9.12 -10.98
CA VAL A 140 -17.02 9.44 -12.39
C VAL A 140 -18.27 8.71 -12.88
N TYR A 141 -18.42 7.42 -12.59
CA TYR A 141 -19.58 6.65 -13.02
C TYR A 141 -20.91 7.16 -12.42
N ILE A 142 -20.91 7.58 -11.15
CA ILE A 142 -22.08 8.13 -10.45
C ILE A 142 -22.69 9.32 -11.24
N TRP A 143 -21.83 10.17 -11.80
CA TRP A 143 -22.24 11.35 -12.57
C TRP A 143 -22.36 11.09 -14.08
N TYR A 144 -21.49 10.23 -14.63
CA TYR A 144 -21.40 9.90 -16.05
C TYR A 144 -21.70 8.41 -16.30
N SER A 145 -22.99 8.08 -16.25
CA SER A 145 -23.56 6.70 -16.27
C SER A 145 -23.42 5.91 -17.59
N LYS A 146 -22.46 6.25 -18.47
CA LYS A 146 -22.27 5.57 -19.78
C LYS A 146 -21.02 4.69 -19.86
N MET A 147 -20.22 4.60 -18.80
CA MET A 147 -18.96 3.86 -18.82
C MET A 147 -19.14 2.39 -18.37
N PRO A 148 -18.51 1.41 -19.03
CA PRO A 148 -18.49 0.02 -18.56
C PRO A 148 -17.59 -0.11 -17.31
N ILE A 149 -18.20 0.00 -16.12
CA ILE A 149 -17.47 0.08 -14.84
C ILE A 149 -16.58 -1.14 -14.57
N ILE A 150 -17.06 -2.34 -14.90
CA ILE A 150 -16.31 -3.59 -14.69
C ILE A 150 -15.05 -3.61 -15.56
N SER A 151 -15.16 -3.22 -16.83
CA SER A 151 -14.01 -3.14 -17.74
C SER A 151 -13.00 -2.11 -17.26
N ALA A 152 -13.45 -0.97 -16.74
CA ALA A 152 -12.58 0.04 -16.16
C ALA A 152 -11.82 -0.48 -14.92
N TYR A 153 -12.47 -1.26 -14.05
CA TYR A 153 -11.83 -1.89 -12.89
C TYR A 153 -10.78 -2.91 -13.27
N ILE A 154 -11.08 -3.76 -14.26
CA ILE A 154 -10.15 -4.77 -14.75
C ILE A 154 -8.93 -4.06 -15.36
N LEU A 155 -9.16 -3.06 -16.21
CA LEU A 155 -8.08 -2.30 -16.84
C LEU A 155 -7.21 -1.59 -15.80
N CYS A 156 -7.81 -0.91 -14.83
CA CYS A 156 -7.09 -0.22 -13.76
C CYS A 156 -6.26 -1.18 -12.91
N SER A 157 -6.85 -2.31 -12.50
CA SER A 157 -6.16 -3.36 -11.75
C SER A 157 -5.01 -3.98 -12.54
N LEU A 158 -5.22 -4.22 -13.84
CA LEU A 158 -4.19 -4.78 -14.72
C LEU A 158 -3.02 -3.82 -14.90
N ILE A 159 -3.30 -2.53 -15.16
CA ILE A 159 -2.26 -1.50 -15.27
C ILE A 159 -1.42 -1.47 -14.00
N LEU A 160 -2.06 -1.42 -12.82
CA LEU A 160 -1.33 -1.38 -11.56
C LEU A 160 -0.55 -2.68 -11.30
N PHE A 161 -1.12 -3.83 -11.62
CA PHE A 161 -0.45 -5.12 -11.51
C PHE A 161 0.81 -5.19 -12.39
N VAL A 162 0.71 -4.72 -13.64
CA VAL A 162 1.85 -4.63 -14.56
C VAL A 162 2.91 -3.69 -13.98
N ILE A 163 2.54 -2.49 -13.55
CA ILE A 163 3.46 -1.54 -12.92
C ILE A 163 4.18 -2.20 -11.73
N LEU A 164 3.44 -2.87 -10.84
CA LEU A 164 4.00 -3.53 -9.67
C LEU A 164 4.97 -4.66 -10.03
N ASN A 165 4.68 -5.43 -11.08
CA ASN A 165 5.54 -6.50 -11.57
C ASN A 165 6.86 -5.96 -12.15
N PHE A 166 6.83 -4.80 -12.81
CA PHE A 166 8.02 -4.16 -13.38
C PHE A 166 8.78 -3.26 -12.39
N ALA A 167 8.16 -2.84 -11.29
CA ALA A 167 8.75 -1.91 -10.31
C ALA A 167 9.97 -2.46 -9.55
N ASN A 168 10.31 -3.74 -9.70
CA ASN A 168 11.40 -4.43 -9.00
C ASN A 168 11.38 -4.12 -7.48
N VAL A 169 10.34 -4.66 -6.83
CA VAL A 169 10.02 -4.38 -5.42
C VAL A 169 11.22 -4.64 -4.50
N ASP A 170 12.04 -5.65 -4.80
CA ASP A 170 13.29 -5.96 -4.10
C ASP A 170 14.24 -4.76 -4.02
N VAL A 171 14.44 -4.06 -5.15
CA VAL A 171 15.32 -2.90 -5.23
C VAL A 171 14.76 -1.73 -4.44
N ILE A 172 13.43 -1.51 -4.50
CA ILE A 172 12.76 -0.45 -3.72
C ILE A 172 12.92 -0.71 -2.22
N ILE A 173 12.71 -1.97 -1.79
CA ILE A 173 12.88 -2.40 -0.41
C ILE A 173 14.32 -2.18 0.05
N ALA A 174 15.31 -2.69 -0.70
CA ALA A 174 16.71 -2.58 -0.34
C ALA A 174 17.14 -1.11 -0.20
N LYS A 175 16.85 -0.29 -1.22
CA LYS A 175 17.20 1.13 -1.25
C LYS A 175 16.59 1.90 -0.08
N ASN A 176 15.31 1.70 0.21
CA ASN A 176 14.65 2.44 1.29
C ASN A 176 15.11 1.97 2.68
N ASN A 177 15.40 0.68 2.86
CA ASN A 177 15.97 0.17 4.12
C ASN A 177 17.39 0.69 4.36
N ILE A 178 18.22 0.75 3.33
CA ILE A 178 19.59 1.31 3.42
C ILE A 178 19.55 2.82 3.67
N ASN A 179 18.67 3.57 3.00
CA ASN A 179 18.47 4.99 3.30
C ASN A 179 18.01 5.23 4.75
N ARG A 180 17.15 4.36 5.28
CA ARG A 180 16.75 4.41 6.69
C ARG A 180 17.94 4.15 7.60
N TYR A 181 18.77 3.15 7.30
CA TYR A 181 19.97 2.85 8.08
C TYR A 181 20.90 4.06 8.22
N TYR A 182 21.15 4.82 7.15
CA TYR A 182 21.95 6.04 7.25
C TYR A 182 21.32 7.14 8.12
N SER A 183 20.01 7.08 8.37
CA SER A 183 19.30 8.06 9.21
C SER A 183 19.09 7.59 10.66
N THR A 184 18.88 6.29 10.88
CA THR A 184 18.51 5.74 12.19
C THR A 184 19.57 4.81 12.80
N GLY A 185 20.52 4.32 12.02
CA GLY A 185 21.50 3.31 12.42
C GLY A 185 20.95 1.89 12.51
N GLU A 186 19.64 1.67 12.25
CA GLU A 186 19.00 0.37 12.42
C GLU A 186 18.65 -0.30 11.08
N ILE A 187 19.18 -1.51 10.85
CA ILE A 187 18.91 -2.31 9.65
C ILE A 187 18.72 -3.79 9.99
N ASP A 188 17.81 -4.45 9.27
CA ASP A 188 17.60 -5.89 9.37
C ASP A 188 18.34 -6.56 8.19
N VAL A 189 19.60 -6.94 8.43
CA VAL A 189 20.45 -7.58 7.42
C VAL A 189 19.85 -8.91 6.98
N TYR A 190 19.33 -9.70 7.92
CA TYR A 190 18.70 -10.98 7.65
C TYR A 190 17.50 -10.87 6.70
N TYR A 191 16.72 -9.78 6.79
CA TYR A 191 15.66 -9.52 5.81
C TYR A 191 16.21 -9.15 4.43
N LEU A 192 17.32 -8.41 4.34
CA LEU A 192 17.96 -8.05 3.08
C LEU A 192 18.53 -9.27 2.35
N GLU A 193 19.09 -10.24 3.07
CA GLU A 193 19.61 -11.50 2.50
C GLU A 193 18.52 -12.31 1.79
N LYS A 194 17.26 -12.18 2.22
CA LYS A 194 16.11 -12.89 1.62
C LYS A 194 15.59 -12.23 0.35
N LEU A 195 16.08 -11.05 -0.01
CA LEU A 195 15.69 -10.37 -1.25
C LEU A 195 16.29 -11.08 -2.47
N SER A 196 15.68 -10.86 -3.63
CA SER A 196 16.19 -11.43 -4.88
C SER A 196 17.56 -10.86 -5.27
N TYR A 197 18.28 -11.56 -6.14
CA TYR A 197 19.56 -11.13 -6.75
C TYR A 197 19.52 -9.73 -7.38
N SER A 198 18.35 -9.20 -7.71
CA SER A 198 18.20 -7.82 -8.19
C SER A 198 18.54 -6.76 -7.14
N ALA A 199 18.45 -7.08 -5.85
CA ALA A 199 18.79 -6.18 -4.75
C ALA A 199 20.29 -6.16 -4.42
N MET A 200 21.06 -7.19 -4.82
CA MET A 200 22.49 -7.29 -4.52
C MET A 200 23.34 -6.06 -4.88
N PRO A 201 23.14 -5.40 -6.04
CA PRO A 201 23.90 -4.19 -6.35
C PRO A 201 23.69 -3.06 -5.35
N ILE A 202 22.51 -3.01 -4.71
CA ILE A 202 22.16 -2.00 -3.71
C ILE A 202 22.68 -2.42 -2.33
N THR A 203 22.58 -3.70 -1.97
CA THR A 203 23.12 -4.19 -0.69
C THR A 203 24.64 -4.16 -0.64
N ALA A 204 25.32 -4.16 -1.79
CA ALA A 204 26.77 -3.98 -1.87
C ALA A 204 27.24 -2.63 -1.29
N GLU A 205 26.39 -1.60 -1.24
CA GLU A 205 26.71 -0.33 -0.59
C GLU A 205 27.00 -0.49 0.91
N LEU A 206 26.46 -1.54 1.55
CA LEU A 206 26.69 -1.84 2.95
C LEU A 206 28.06 -2.48 3.22
N LEU A 207 28.78 -2.95 2.21
CA LEU A 207 30.15 -3.48 2.38
C LEU A 207 31.15 -2.38 2.77
N ASP A 208 30.86 -1.14 2.35
CA ASP A 208 31.68 0.03 2.62
C ASP A 208 31.17 0.86 3.83
N CYS A 209 30.22 0.32 4.61
CA CYS A 209 29.64 1.02 5.75
C CYS A 209 30.60 1.07 6.96
N GLN A 210 30.37 2.04 7.86
CA GLN A 210 31.23 2.24 9.05
C GLN A 210 31.07 1.13 10.11
N ASP A 211 29.97 0.37 10.05
CA ASP A 211 29.66 -0.68 11.01
C ASP A 211 30.27 -2.01 10.53
N GLU A 212 31.38 -2.40 11.17
CA GLU A 212 32.13 -3.60 10.81
C GLU A 212 31.30 -4.88 10.93
N ASP A 213 30.35 -4.94 11.87
CA ASP A 213 29.50 -6.12 12.07
C ASP A 213 28.51 -6.29 10.90
N ILE A 214 27.95 -5.19 10.40
CA ILE A 214 27.04 -5.21 9.24
C ILE A 214 27.82 -5.53 7.97
N ALA A 215 28.98 -4.91 7.78
CA ALA A 215 29.84 -5.18 6.62
C ALA A 215 30.29 -6.66 6.59
N ALA A 216 30.62 -7.24 7.75
CA ALA A 216 30.97 -8.66 7.87
C ALA A 216 29.80 -9.59 7.50
N GLN A 217 28.59 -9.30 7.98
CA GLN A 217 27.39 -10.09 7.64
C GLN A 217 27.09 -10.06 6.14
N ILE A 218 27.18 -8.88 5.50
CA ILE A 218 26.95 -8.75 4.05
C ILE A 218 28.04 -9.46 3.26
N ARG A 219 29.30 -9.44 3.72
CA ARG A 219 30.40 -10.18 3.09
C ARG A 219 30.14 -11.70 3.14
N ASP A 220 29.79 -12.23 4.31
CA ASP A 220 29.44 -13.65 4.46
C ASP A 220 28.26 -14.04 3.55
N TYR A 221 27.22 -13.21 3.47
CA TYR A 221 26.12 -13.40 2.54
C TYR A 221 26.59 -13.48 1.07
N PHE A 222 27.44 -12.56 0.63
CA PHE A 222 27.93 -12.53 -0.76
C PHE A 222 28.87 -13.71 -1.05
N GLU A 223 29.65 -14.19 -0.07
CA GLU A 223 30.47 -15.40 -0.19
C GLU A 223 29.61 -16.66 -0.35
N ARG A 224 28.58 -16.82 0.50
CA ARG A 224 27.60 -17.92 0.37
C ARG A 224 26.92 -17.91 -0.99
N GLU A 225 26.52 -16.75 -1.49
CA GLU A 225 25.87 -16.65 -2.80
C GLU A 225 26.82 -16.88 -3.99
N LYS A 226 28.11 -16.59 -3.83
CA LYS A 226 29.14 -16.92 -4.83
C LYS A 226 29.19 -18.42 -5.08
N GLU A 227 29.20 -19.22 -4.01
CA GLU A 227 29.23 -20.69 -4.08
C GLU A 227 27.95 -21.22 -4.74
N VAL A 228 26.78 -20.74 -4.31
CA VAL A 228 25.48 -21.14 -4.89
C VAL A 228 25.39 -20.83 -6.38
N LEU A 229 25.87 -19.66 -6.82
CA LEU A 229 25.87 -19.26 -8.22
C LEU A 229 26.87 -20.05 -9.07
N ALA A 230 27.96 -20.55 -8.48
CA ALA A 230 28.92 -21.41 -9.15
C ALA A 230 28.34 -22.82 -9.39
N GLU A 231 27.61 -23.38 -8.42
CA GLU A 231 26.97 -24.70 -8.54
C GLU A 231 25.78 -24.69 -9.51
N GLN A 232 24.99 -23.61 -9.52
CA GLN A 232 23.78 -23.50 -10.34
C GLN A 232 23.99 -22.94 -11.75
N ASN A 233 25.22 -23.01 -12.28
CA ASN A 233 25.58 -22.42 -13.57
C ASN A 233 25.12 -23.28 -14.77
N SER A 234 23.85 -23.64 -14.79
CA SER A 234 23.20 -24.36 -15.89
C SER A 234 22.58 -23.38 -16.88
N TRP A 235 22.62 -23.71 -18.18
CA TRP A 235 22.09 -22.83 -19.22
C TRP A 235 20.58 -22.58 -19.10
N GLN A 236 19.85 -23.49 -18.43
CA GLN A 236 18.41 -23.36 -18.18
C GLN A 236 18.06 -22.30 -17.13
N ASN A 237 19.01 -21.93 -16.26
CA ASN A 237 18.79 -21.04 -15.12
C ASN A 237 19.41 -19.65 -15.31
N ILE A 238 19.80 -19.30 -16.54
CA ILE A 238 20.38 -17.99 -16.85
C ILE A 238 19.32 -16.90 -16.67
N ASN A 239 19.60 -15.96 -15.77
CA ASN A 239 18.76 -14.81 -15.48
C ASN A 239 19.62 -13.54 -15.46
N LEU A 240 19.14 -12.45 -16.04
CA LEU A 240 19.82 -11.16 -16.06
C LEU A 240 20.15 -10.64 -14.66
N SER A 241 19.28 -10.90 -13.68
CA SER A 241 19.53 -10.56 -12.27
C SER A 241 20.73 -11.33 -11.69
N LYS A 242 20.87 -12.62 -12.02
CA LYS A 242 22.01 -13.46 -11.58
C LYS A 242 23.32 -13.01 -12.22
N ILE A 243 23.31 -12.65 -13.51
CA ILE A 243 24.51 -12.13 -14.19
C ILE A 243 24.98 -10.81 -13.54
N LYS A 244 24.03 -9.92 -13.20
CA LYS A 244 24.35 -8.67 -12.49
C LYS A 244 24.93 -8.95 -11.10
N ALA A 245 24.32 -9.88 -10.35
CA ALA A 245 24.82 -10.32 -9.05
C ALA A 245 26.26 -10.86 -9.13
N GLN A 246 26.55 -11.77 -10.06
CA GLN A 246 27.90 -12.33 -10.26
C GLN A 246 28.95 -11.24 -10.52
N ARG A 247 28.60 -10.23 -11.33
CA ARG A 247 29.49 -9.08 -11.59
C ARG A 247 29.76 -8.25 -10.34
N ILE A 248 28.77 -8.10 -9.46
CA ILE A 248 28.95 -7.36 -8.21
C ILE A 248 29.77 -8.18 -7.21
N ILE A 249 29.47 -9.47 -7.05
CA ILE A 249 30.23 -10.38 -6.18
C ILE A 249 31.72 -10.40 -6.57
N SER A 250 32.03 -10.59 -7.85
CA SER A 250 33.41 -10.56 -8.35
C SER A 250 34.11 -9.20 -8.21
N LYS A 251 33.37 -8.10 -8.07
CA LYS A 251 33.96 -6.78 -7.83
C LYS A 251 34.40 -6.58 -6.37
N TYR A 252 33.70 -7.19 -5.42
CA TYR A 252 33.86 -6.92 -4.00
C TYR A 252 34.51 -8.06 -3.20
N ILE A 253 34.50 -9.29 -3.73
CA ILE A 253 35.01 -10.50 -3.06
C ILE A 253 36.25 -11.09 -3.75
N ASP A 254 36.40 -10.93 -5.07
CA ASP A 254 37.62 -11.35 -5.77
C ASP A 254 38.72 -10.30 -5.65
#